data_AF-A0A929WWP3-F1
#
_entry.id   AF-A0A929WWP3-F1
#
_cell.length_a   1.000
_cell.length_b   1.000
_cell.length_c   1.000
_cell.angle_alpha   90.00
_cell.angle_beta   90.00
_cell.angle_gamma   90.00
#
_symmetry.space_group_name_H-M   'P 1'
#
loop_
_entity.id
_entity.type
_entity.pdbx_description
1 polymer ?
#
loop_
_entity_poly.entity_id
_entity_poly.type
_entity_poly.pdbx_seq_one_letter_code
_entity_poly.pdbx_strand_id
1 'polypeptide(L)'
;MLSINWSDVWKMVESIKVPLIVIGVALALAIIVSLAVFKVGKPARKLTRSTAWVAAFIAVVVAVVSMMYGGFKTVLDLAAGTGALTDASKAQVEELGNDISDEGMVLLKNNNGALPLAKGSAINVWGWGSTNPIYGGTGSGSLSKDNPTTTLLDGLHNAGFTTNDELTNLYTSYR
;
A
#
# COMPACT_ATOMS: atom_id res chain seq x y z
N MET A 1 -17.09 3.87 1.49
CA MET A 1 -16.83 4.09 0.06
C MET A 1 -15.73 5.12 -0.06
N LEU A 2 -14.55 4.73 -0.55
CA LEU A 2 -13.46 5.67 -0.83
C LEU A 2 -13.97 6.67 -1.88
N SER A 3 -14.25 7.90 -1.46
CA SER A 3 -14.56 8.98 -2.39
C SER A 3 -13.33 9.22 -3.27
N ILE A 4 -13.55 9.38 -4.57
CA ILE A 4 -12.45 9.71 -5.50
C ILE A 4 -11.90 11.07 -5.10
N ASN A 5 -10.64 11.10 -4.66
CA ASN A 5 -9.95 12.33 -4.34
C ASN A 5 -9.42 12.97 -5.62
N TRP A 6 -10.06 14.07 -6.04
CA TRP A 6 -9.70 14.80 -7.26
C TRP A 6 -8.25 15.30 -7.29
N SER A 7 -7.64 15.54 -6.12
CA SER A 7 -6.23 15.93 -6.05
C SER A 7 -5.29 14.80 -6.52
N ASP A 8 -5.63 13.55 -6.22
CA ASP A 8 -4.85 12.38 -6.65
C ASP A 8 -5.04 12.12 -8.14
N VAL A 9 -6.26 12.33 -8.66
CA VAL A 9 -6.55 12.27 -10.11
C VAL A 9 -5.69 13.28 -10.87
N TRP A 10 -5.57 14.51 -10.37
CA TRP A 10 -4.78 15.55 -11.04
C TRP A 10 -3.28 15.27 -11.01
N LYS A 11 -2.75 14.79 -9.89
CA LYS A 11 -1.34 14.35 -9.80
C LYS A 11 -1.06 13.21 -10.77
N MET A 12 -2.01 12.29 -10.94
CA MET A 12 -1.89 11.20 -11.90
C MET A 12 -1.83 11.71 -13.34
N VAL A 13 -2.70 12.66 -13.72
CA VAL A 13 -2.66 13.31 -15.05
C VAL A 13 -1.35 14.07 -15.26
N GLU A 14 -0.86 14.77 -14.23
CA GLU A 14 0.39 15.52 -14.29
C GLU A 14 1.59 14.58 -14.51
N SER A 15 1.58 13.40 -13.90
CA SER A 15 2.64 12.38 -14.08
C SER A 15 2.77 11.86 -15.53
N ILE A 16 1.71 11.99 -16.35
CA ILE A 16 1.68 11.53 -17.75
C ILE A 16 1.61 12.68 -18.76
N LYS A 17 1.75 13.92 -18.29
CA LYS A 17 1.67 15.14 -19.12
C LYS A 17 2.62 15.12 -20.32
N VAL A 18 3.87 14.73 -20.10
CA VAL A 18 4.90 14.72 -21.16
C VAL A 18 4.54 13.77 -22.29
N PRO A 19 4.25 12.48 -22.05
CA PRO A 19 3.87 11.59 -23.14
C PRO A 19 2.52 11.98 -23.80
N LEU A 20 1.59 12.64 -23.08
CA LEU A 20 0.38 13.21 -23.71
C LEU A 20 0.73 14.32 -24.72
N ILE A 21 1.66 15.21 -24.37
CA ILE A 21 2.14 16.26 -25.28
C ILE A 21 2.82 15.65 -26.51
N VAL A 22 3.63 14.60 -26.33
CA VAL A 22 4.31 13.90 -27.43
C VAL A 22 3.28 13.32 -28.42
N ILE A 23 2.22 12.69 -27.94
CA ILE A 23 1.12 12.19 -28.78
C ILE A 23 0.47 13.33 -29.57
N GLY A 24 0.13 14.43 -28.89
CA GLY A 24 -0.49 15.60 -29.52
C GLY A 24 0.38 16.19 -30.63
N VAL A 25 1.68 16.38 -30.37
CA VAL A 25 2.64 16.92 -31.34
C VAL A 25 2.85 15.97 -32.52
N ALA A 26 3.01 14.66 -32.27
CA ALA A 26 3.19 13.67 -33.33
C ALA A 26 2.00 13.63 -34.30
N LEU A 27 0.78 13.66 -33.77
CA LEU A 27 -0.44 13.69 -34.58
C LEU A 27 -0.59 15.02 -35.34
N ALA A 28 -0.31 16.16 -34.70
CA ALA A 28 -0.34 17.47 -35.36
C ALA A 28 0.65 17.52 -36.54
N LEU A 29 1.88 17.04 -36.36
CA LEU A 29 2.89 16.98 -37.41
C LEU A 29 2.46 16.07 -38.58
N ALA A 30 1.87 14.90 -38.29
CA ALA A 30 1.35 14.03 -39.34
C ALA A 30 0.24 14.68 -40.18
N ILE A 31 -0.64 15.46 -39.53
CA ILE A 31 -1.69 16.23 -40.21
C ILE A 31 -1.07 17.35 -41.07
N ILE A 32 -0.14 18.13 -40.52
CA ILE A 32 0.53 19.22 -41.24
C ILE A 32 1.25 18.69 -42.48
N VAL A 33 2.03 17.61 -42.35
CA VAL A 33 2.71 16.97 -43.49
C VAL A 33 1.70 16.42 -44.50
N SER A 34 0.60 15.84 -44.04
CA SER A 34 -0.46 15.35 -44.93
C SER A 34 -1.12 16.45 -45.76
N LEU A 35 -1.21 17.67 -45.23
CA LEU A 35 -1.74 18.85 -45.92
C LEU A 35 -0.69 19.51 -46.83
N ALA A 36 0.56 19.63 -46.39
CA ALA A 36 1.62 20.30 -47.14
C ALA A 36 1.96 19.61 -48.48
N VAL A 37 1.81 18.29 -48.57
CA VAL A 37 2.20 17.49 -49.75
C VAL A 37 1.10 17.49 -50.84
N PHE A 38 0.09 18.36 -50.75
CA PHE A 38 -1.03 18.41 -51.71
C PHE A 38 -0.61 18.68 -53.18
N LYS A 39 0.47 19.45 -53.39
CA LYS A 39 0.99 19.83 -54.71
C LYS A 39 2.01 18.83 -55.31
N VAL A 40 2.35 17.76 -54.59
CA VAL A 40 3.33 16.77 -55.04
C VAL A 40 2.67 15.68 -55.89
N GLY A 41 3.43 15.11 -56.84
CA GLY A 41 2.96 14.04 -57.71
C GLY A 41 2.37 12.84 -56.94
N LYS A 42 1.34 12.20 -57.51
CA LYS A 42 0.56 11.11 -56.88
C LYS A 42 1.39 10.04 -56.14
N PRO A 43 2.48 9.47 -56.71
CA PRO A 43 3.25 8.42 -56.04
C PRO A 43 4.03 8.95 -54.82
N ALA A 44 4.74 10.06 -54.97
CA ALA A 44 5.49 10.69 -53.88
C ALA A 44 4.56 11.19 -52.76
N ARG A 45 3.39 11.73 -53.12
CA ARG A 45 2.37 12.16 -52.16
C ARG A 45 1.83 11.02 -51.30
N LYS A 46 1.57 9.85 -51.88
CA LYS A 46 1.10 8.67 -51.14
C LYS A 46 2.19 8.15 -50.20
N LEU A 47 3.44 8.12 -50.67
CA LEU A 47 4.58 7.68 -49.88
C LEU A 47 4.81 8.57 -48.65
N THR A 48 4.90 9.89 -48.84
CA THR A 48 5.15 10.84 -47.74
C THR A 48 4.04 10.86 -46.70
N ARG A 49 2.78 10.70 -47.11
CA ARG A 49 1.65 10.56 -46.18
C ARG A 49 1.76 9.26 -45.38
N SER A 50 2.07 8.15 -46.03
CA SER A 50 2.21 6.86 -45.37
C SER A 50 3.35 6.88 -44.35
N THR A 51 4.51 7.45 -44.69
CA THR A 51 5.64 7.53 -43.75
C THR A 51 5.36 8.45 -42.56
N ALA A 52 4.69 9.59 -42.78
CA ALA A 52 4.30 10.50 -41.70
C ALA A 52 3.35 9.85 -40.69
N TRP A 53 2.34 9.11 -41.16
CA TRP A 53 1.41 8.39 -40.27
C TRP A 53 2.05 7.20 -39.56
N VAL A 54 2.96 6.48 -40.22
CA VAL A 54 3.74 5.41 -39.56
C VAL A 54 4.64 5.99 -38.47
N ALA A 55 5.33 7.11 -38.73
CA ALA A 55 6.17 7.76 -37.73
C ALA A 55 5.35 8.28 -36.53
N ALA A 56 4.17 8.87 -36.78
CA ALA A 56 3.27 9.28 -35.70
C ALA A 56 2.76 8.08 -34.89
N PHE A 57 2.42 6.98 -35.55
CA PHE A 57 2.01 5.75 -34.86
C PHE A 57 3.12 5.22 -33.94
N ILE A 58 4.36 5.17 -34.41
CA ILE A 58 5.51 4.75 -33.59
C ILE A 58 5.68 5.69 -32.38
N ALA A 59 5.59 7.01 -32.57
CA ALA A 59 5.69 7.98 -31.49
C ALA A 59 4.58 7.78 -30.44
N VAL A 60 3.36 7.47 -30.88
CA VAL A 60 2.23 7.16 -29.99
C VAL A 60 2.50 5.88 -29.20
N VAL A 61 2.97 4.81 -29.85
CA VAL A 61 3.29 3.55 -29.17
C VAL A 61 4.37 3.77 -28.09
N VAL A 62 5.45 4.49 -28.42
CA VAL A 62 6.52 4.80 -27.46
C VAL A 62 5.99 5.64 -26.29
N ALA A 63 5.13 6.63 -26.55
CA ALA A 63 4.53 7.45 -25.51
C ALA A 63 3.62 6.62 -24.58
N VAL A 64 2.80 5.72 -25.13
CA VAL A 64 1.94 4.82 -24.34
C VAL A 64 2.77 3.85 -23.51
N VAL A 65 3.81 3.24 -24.07
CA VAL A 65 4.73 2.36 -23.32
C VAL A 65 5.38 3.14 -22.17
N SER A 66 5.84 4.37 -22.43
CA SER A 66 6.43 5.24 -21.40
C SER A 66 5.42 5.60 -20.30
N MET A 67 4.14 5.80 -20.65
CA MET A 67 3.07 6.01 -19.68
C MET A 67 2.87 4.78 -18.79
N MET A 68 2.84 3.58 -19.38
CA MET A 68 2.63 2.31 -18.68
C MET A 68 3.75 1.99 -17.69
N TYR A 69 5.02 2.19 -18.07
CA TYR A 69 6.17 1.95 -17.20
C TYR A 69 6.50 3.13 -16.27
N GLY A 70 5.94 4.31 -16.55
CA GLY A 70 6.12 5.53 -15.75
C GLY A 70 4.93 5.78 -14.83
N GLY A 71 4.21 6.88 -15.07
CA GLY A 71 3.17 7.40 -14.17
C GLY A 71 2.01 6.45 -13.89
N PHE A 72 1.71 5.49 -14.77
CA PHE A 72 0.66 4.49 -14.53
C PHE A 72 1.16 3.22 -13.84
N LYS A 73 2.47 3.00 -13.71
CA LYS A 73 3.01 1.70 -13.25
C LYS A 73 2.44 1.30 -11.89
N THR A 74 2.41 2.22 -10.93
CA THR A 74 1.90 1.95 -9.58
C THR A 74 0.41 1.64 -9.56
N VAL A 75 -0.39 2.34 -10.37
CA VAL A 75 -1.83 2.10 -10.49
C VAL A 75 -2.09 0.76 -11.20
N LEU A 76 -1.31 0.44 -12.23
CA LEU A 76 -1.38 -0.83 -12.95
C LEU A 76 -0.97 -2.00 -12.05
N ASP A 77 0.13 -1.87 -11.30
CA ASP A 77 0.59 -2.90 -10.36
C ASP A 77 -0.41 -3.15 -9.23
N LEU A 78 -1.08 -2.08 -8.77
CA LEU A 78 -2.13 -2.17 -7.76
C LEU A 78 -3.40 -2.84 -8.34
N ALA A 79 -3.85 -2.41 -9.52
CA ALA A 79 -5.02 -2.96 -10.18
C ALA A 79 -4.84 -4.42 -10.63
N ALA A 80 -3.62 -4.79 -11.03
CA ALA A 80 -3.26 -6.14 -11.43
C ALA A 80 -3.12 -7.11 -10.23
N GLY A 81 -3.23 -6.62 -9.00
CA GLY A 81 -3.11 -7.43 -7.79
C GLY A 81 -1.67 -7.85 -7.47
N THR A 82 -0.68 -7.46 -8.28
CA THR A 82 0.76 -7.69 -8.03
C THR A 82 1.29 -6.92 -6.82
N GLY A 83 0.55 -5.92 -6.33
CA GLY A 83 0.80 -5.25 -5.05
C GLY A 83 0.22 -5.95 -3.82
N ALA A 84 -0.49 -7.07 -3.97
CA ALA A 84 -1.02 -7.81 -2.83
C ALA A 84 0.09 -8.62 -2.14
N LEU A 85 0.21 -8.47 -0.82
CA LEU A 85 1.12 -9.27 -0.01
C LEU A 85 0.70 -10.74 -0.07
N THR A 86 1.64 -11.63 -0.39
CA THR A 86 1.42 -13.07 -0.28
C THR A 86 1.22 -13.46 1.19
N ASP A 87 0.47 -14.52 1.45
CA ASP A 87 0.27 -14.98 2.83
C ASP A 87 1.59 -15.42 3.49
N ALA A 88 2.53 -15.93 2.70
CA ALA A 88 3.88 -16.22 3.16
C ALA A 88 4.62 -14.95 3.62
N SER A 89 4.53 -13.85 2.88
CA SER A 89 5.13 -12.57 3.27
C SER A 89 4.48 -11.99 4.53
N LYS A 90 3.15 -12.13 4.68
CA LYS A 90 2.45 -11.69 5.89
C LYS A 90 2.92 -12.45 7.12
N ALA A 91 2.97 -13.79 7.04
CA ALA A 91 3.46 -14.63 8.13
C ALA A 91 4.91 -14.28 8.54
N GLN A 92 5.79 -14.05 7.55
CA GLN A 92 7.17 -13.64 7.83
C GLN A 92 7.25 -12.27 8.54
N VAL A 93 6.40 -11.32 8.16
CA VAL A 93 6.37 -9.99 8.80
C VAL A 93 5.76 -10.07 10.21
N GLU A 94 4.75 -10.92 10.42
CA GLU A 94 4.18 -11.17 11.75
C GLU A 94 5.20 -11.81 12.69
N GLU A 95 5.93 -12.83 12.23
CA GLU A 95 7.01 -13.48 12.99
C GLU A 95 8.11 -12.47 13.36
N LEU A 96 8.60 -11.70 12.37
CA LEU A 96 9.58 -10.65 12.62
C LEU A 96 9.08 -9.59 13.62
N GLY A 97 7.79 -9.23 13.56
CA GLY A 97 7.18 -8.30 14.50
C GLY A 97 7.19 -8.84 15.94
N ASN A 98 6.96 -10.15 16.11
CA ASN A 98 7.06 -10.80 17.42
C ASN A 98 8.50 -10.83 17.91
N ASP A 99 9.48 -11.17 17.07
CA ASP A 99 10.91 -11.17 17.45
C ASP A 99 11.35 -9.78 17.94
N ILE A 100 10.98 -8.72 17.20
CA ILE A 100 11.28 -7.34 17.59
C ILE A 100 10.61 -6.99 18.93
N SER A 101 9.36 -7.42 19.15
CA SER A 101 8.67 -7.19 20.41
C SER A 101 9.36 -7.91 21.56
N ASP A 102 9.74 -9.18 21.38
CA ASP A 102 10.40 -10.00 22.40
C ASP A 102 11.78 -9.44 22.78
N GLU A 103 12.56 -8.95 21.81
CA GLU A 103 13.85 -8.29 22.05
C GLU A 103 13.72 -6.85 22.56
N GLY A 104 12.59 -6.20 22.30
CA GLY A 104 12.35 -4.79 22.65
C GLY A 104 11.90 -4.55 24.10
N MET A 105 11.41 -5.58 24.80
CA MET A 105 10.96 -5.44 26.19
C MET A 105 12.14 -5.28 27.16
N VAL A 106 12.09 -4.24 28.01
CA VAL A 106 13.14 -3.97 29.00
C VAL A 106 12.64 -4.27 30.41
N LEU A 107 13.21 -5.31 31.03
CA LEU A 107 12.93 -5.68 32.42
C LEU A 107 13.64 -4.72 33.40
N LEU A 108 12.91 -3.76 33.94
CA LEU A 108 13.48 -2.75 34.84
C LEU A 108 13.73 -3.26 36.27
N LYS A 109 12.93 -4.22 36.75
CA LYS A 109 13.02 -4.74 38.12
C LYS A 109 12.46 -6.17 38.19
N ASN A 110 13.19 -7.06 38.87
CA ASN A 110 12.74 -8.43 39.14
C ASN A 110 13.24 -8.90 40.51
N ASN A 111 12.44 -8.64 41.54
CA ASN A 111 12.77 -9.05 42.91
C ASN A 111 12.26 -10.46 43.18
N ASN A 112 13.02 -11.25 43.93
CA ASN A 112 12.64 -12.60 44.38
C ASN A 112 12.27 -13.58 43.25
N GLY A 113 12.77 -13.34 42.03
CA GLY A 113 12.45 -14.19 40.88
C GLY A 113 10.96 -14.18 40.53
N ALA A 114 10.29 -13.03 40.66
CA ALA A 114 8.87 -12.89 40.34
C ALA A 114 8.55 -13.23 38.87
N LEU A 115 9.50 -13.00 37.96
CA LEU A 115 9.45 -13.46 36.57
C LEU A 115 10.60 -14.45 36.28
N PRO A 116 10.38 -15.46 35.40
CA PRO A 116 9.15 -15.73 34.66
C PRO A 116 8.02 -16.28 35.54
N LEU A 117 6.78 -16.08 35.10
CA LEU A 117 5.61 -16.63 35.80
C LEU A 117 5.65 -18.17 35.75
N ALA A 118 5.24 -18.81 36.85
CA ALA A 118 5.14 -20.26 36.89
C ALA A 118 4.08 -20.75 35.90
N LYS A 119 4.45 -21.70 35.02
CA LYS A 119 3.60 -22.20 33.94
C LYS A 119 2.22 -22.67 34.47
N GLY A 120 1.15 -22.27 33.79
CA GLY A 120 -0.22 -22.65 34.14
C GLY A 120 -0.78 -21.95 35.38
N SER A 121 -0.11 -20.92 35.90
CA SER A 121 -0.63 -20.11 37.01
C SER A 121 -1.91 -19.37 36.63
N ALA A 122 -2.79 -19.20 37.61
CA ALA A 122 -3.91 -18.27 37.52
C ALA A 122 -3.42 -16.85 37.83
N ILE A 123 -3.77 -15.89 36.98
CA ILE A 123 -3.26 -14.51 37.04
C ILE A 123 -4.43 -13.53 37.21
N ASN A 124 -4.32 -12.66 38.23
CA ASN A 124 -5.17 -11.48 38.32
C ASN A 124 -4.49 -10.33 37.55
N VAL A 125 -5.10 -9.90 36.45
CA VAL A 125 -4.61 -8.80 35.63
C VAL A 125 -5.38 -7.53 35.95
N TRP A 126 -4.68 -6.51 36.45
CA TRP A 126 -5.29 -5.27 36.94
C TRP A 126 -5.09 -4.10 35.96
N GLY A 127 -5.99 -3.12 36.04
CA GLY A 127 -5.95 -1.87 35.30
C GLY A 127 -6.66 -1.92 33.94
N TRP A 128 -7.26 -0.80 33.53
CA TRP A 128 -8.02 -0.70 32.27
C TRP A 128 -7.16 -0.97 31.02
N GLY A 129 -5.87 -0.66 31.07
CA GLY A 129 -4.94 -0.97 29.98
C GLY A 129 -4.80 -2.47 29.69
N SER A 130 -5.24 -3.35 30.60
CA SER A 130 -5.25 -4.80 30.35
C SER A 130 -6.31 -5.22 29.33
N THR A 131 -7.43 -4.50 29.25
CA THR A 131 -8.54 -4.81 28.32
C THR A 131 -8.43 -4.03 27.02
N ASN A 132 -7.63 -2.95 27.00
CA ASN A 132 -7.37 -2.15 25.81
C ASN A 132 -5.98 -1.49 25.87
N PRO A 133 -4.91 -2.25 25.58
CA PRO A 133 -3.55 -1.72 25.64
C PRO A 133 -3.26 -0.73 24.51
N ILE A 134 -2.23 0.09 24.70
CA ILE A 134 -1.77 1.04 23.68
C ILE A 134 -0.80 0.31 22.75
N TYR A 135 -1.28 -0.08 21.57
CA TYR A 135 -0.46 -0.77 20.56
C TYR A 135 0.45 0.17 19.74
N GLY A 136 0.21 1.48 19.80
CA GLY A 136 1.00 2.45 19.04
C GLY A 136 0.56 3.89 19.25
N GLY A 137 1.28 4.81 18.61
CA GLY A 137 0.97 6.23 18.63
C GLY A 137 -0.22 6.62 17.74
N THR A 138 -0.58 7.90 17.77
CA THR A 138 -1.62 8.49 16.92
C THR A 138 -1.03 9.09 15.64
N GLY A 139 -1.88 9.49 14.69
CA GLY A 139 -1.46 10.18 13.46
C GLY A 139 -1.17 9.24 12.29
N SER A 140 -0.29 9.66 11.37
CA SER A 140 -0.01 8.95 10.11
C SER A 140 0.63 7.57 10.29
N GLY A 141 1.25 7.31 11.45
CA GLY A 141 1.80 5.99 11.81
C GLY A 141 0.89 5.16 12.70
N SER A 142 -0.38 5.56 12.90
CA SER A 142 -1.29 4.79 13.72
C SER A 142 -1.66 3.46 13.06
N LEU A 143 -1.92 2.46 13.91
CA LEU A 143 -2.39 1.15 13.46
C LEU A 143 -3.76 1.28 12.80
N SER A 144 -3.92 0.63 11.64
CA SER A 144 -5.24 0.48 11.02
C SER A 144 -6.10 -0.47 11.84
N LYS A 145 -7.39 -0.14 11.97
CA LYS A 145 -8.41 -1.03 12.55
C LYS A 145 -8.66 -2.29 11.71
N ASP A 146 -8.20 -2.29 10.46
CA ASP A 146 -8.36 -3.43 9.55
C ASP A 146 -7.39 -4.57 9.85
N ASN A 147 -6.38 -4.34 10.70
CA ASN A 147 -5.44 -5.37 11.12
C ASN A 147 -5.84 -5.93 12.48
N PRO A 148 -6.00 -7.25 12.64
CA PRO A 148 -6.29 -7.86 13.92
C PRO A 148 -5.13 -7.62 14.89
N THR A 149 -5.46 -7.47 16.17
CA THR A 149 -4.48 -7.33 17.26
C THR A 149 -4.71 -8.43 18.28
N THR A 150 -3.63 -8.94 18.86
CA THR A 150 -3.68 -9.87 19.98
C THR A 150 -3.71 -9.05 21.27
N THR A 151 -4.73 -9.21 22.10
CA THR A 151 -4.80 -8.49 23.38
C THR A 151 -3.83 -9.07 24.40
N LEU A 152 -3.56 -8.34 25.48
CA LEU A 152 -2.76 -8.85 26.59
C LEU A 152 -3.36 -10.13 27.18
N LEU A 153 -4.69 -10.17 27.33
CA LEU A 153 -5.41 -11.34 27.86
C LEU A 153 -5.33 -12.53 26.90
N ASP A 154 -5.52 -12.30 25.59
CA ASP A 154 -5.34 -13.34 24.57
C ASP A 154 -3.92 -13.89 24.58
N GLY A 155 -2.91 -13.02 24.69
CA GLY A 155 -1.50 -13.41 24.79
C GLY A 155 -1.22 -14.31 26.00
N LEU A 156 -1.78 -13.97 27.17
CA LEU A 156 -1.66 -14.79 28.38
C LEU A 156 -2.36 -16.15 28.22
N HIS A 157 -3.55 -16.20 27.62
CA HIS A 157 -4.27 -17.44 27.37
C HIS A 157 -3.55 -18.33 26.34
N ASN A 158 -3.04 -17.73 25.27
CA ASN A 158 -2.24 -18.43 24.26
C ASN A 158 -0.95 -19.02 24.86
N ALA A 159 -0.36 -18.37 25.86
CA ALA A 159 0.77 -18.89 26.63
C ALA A 159 0.39 -19.96 27.68
N GLY A 160 -0.90 -20.28 27.83
CA GLY A 160 -1.41 -21.33 28.71
C GLY A 160 -1.67 -20.88 30.15
N PHE A 161 -1.76 -19.57 30.41
CA PHE A 161 -2.20 -19.04 31.70
C PHE A 161 -3.71 -18.87 31.73
N THR A 162 -4.30 -18.88 32.93
CA THR A 162 -5.70 -18.53 33.14
C THR A 162 -5.80 -17.16 33.80
N THR A 163 -6.87 -16.42 33.50
CA THR A 163 -7.11 -15.10 34.09
C THR A 163 -8.40 -15.09 34.88
N ASN A 164 -8.55 -14.11 35.79
CA ASN A 164 -9.78 -13.91 36.54
C ASN A 164 -10.81 -13.13 35.70
N ASP A 165 -11.85 -13.83 35.25
CA ASP A 165 -12.91 -13.24 34.41
C ASP A 165 -13.77 -12.21 35.15
N GLU A 166 -13.99 -12.36 36.46
CA GLU A 166 -14.71 -11.35 37.25
C GLU A 166 -13.96 -10.02 37.24
N LEU A 167 -12.63 -10.07 37.34
CA LEU A 167 -11.77 -8.89 37.30
C LEU A 167 -11.72 -8.27 35.89
N THR A 168 -11.63 -9.10 34.85
CA THR A 168 -11.74 -8.63 33.46
C THR A 168 -13.08 -7.93 33.23
N ASN A 169 -14.18 -8.54 33.69
CA ASN A 169 -15.53 -7.99 33.57
C ASN A 169 -15.69 -6.66 34.32
N LEU A 170 -15.03 -6.50 35.47
CA LEU A 170 -14.99 -5.23 36.19
C LEU A 170 -14.44 -4.09 35.31
N TYR A 171 -13.40 -4.36 34.50
CA TYR A 171 -12.80 -3.35 33.63
C TYR A 171 -13.50 -3.16 32.28
N THR A 172 -14.19 -4.17 31.75
CA THR A 172 -14.91 -4.07 30.48
C THR A 172 -16.35 -3.54 30.62
N SER A 173 -17.01 -3.79 31.76
CA SER A 173 -18.40 -3.39 32.01
C SER A 173 -18.59 -1.90 32.29
N TYR A 174 -17.52 -1.18 32.67
CA TYR A 174 -17.57 0.25 32.98
C TYR A 174 -17.70 1.16 31.73
N ARG A 175 -18.10 0.61 30.58
CA ARG A 175 -18.06 1.30 29.28
C ARG A 175 -19.44 1.55 28.69
#